data_AF-U1Q4N1-F1
#
_entry.id   AF-U1Q4N1-F1
#
_cell.length_a   1.000
_cell.length_b   1.000
_cell.length_c   1.000
_cell.angle_alpha   90.00
_cell.angle_beta   90.00
_cell.angle_gamma   90.00
#
_symmetry.space_group_name_H-M   'P 1'
#
loop_
_entity.id
_entity.type
_entity.pdbx_description
1 polymer ?
#
loop_
_entity_poly.entity_id
_entity_poly.type
_entity_poly.pdbx_seq_one_letter_code
_entity_poly.pdbx_strand_id
1 'polypeptide(L)'
;MVTTRRVAERAGVSPGLVHYHVGSIEGLRRAAACEGARSLLEGPFREALEAPNLREGLLAFLLRLDLKPDYPGVVLLNEALVAATHDAELRSDLATMFSTFRARLAERLAAQKGAHAEEAEARALVLVAAVDGFLLQRALDPNLGAEQLIRGIEPFLEPQ
;
A
#
# COMPACT_ATOMS: atom_id res chain seq x y z
N MET A 1 20.77 -13.77 -1.08
CA MET A 1 21.09 -13.03 -2.34
C MET A 1 20.17 -13.50 -3.46
N VAL A 2 19.44 -12.56 -4.08
CA VAL A 2 18.51 -12.78 -5.20
C VAL A 2 19.28 -12.64 -6.51
N THR A 3 19.26 -13.67 -7.36
CA THR A 3 19.93 -13.70 -8.68
C THR A 3 18.95 -14.13 -9.76
N THR A 4 19.18 -13.70 -11.01
CA THR A 4 18.35 -14.05 -12.18
C THR A 4 18.15 -15.56 -12.31
N ARG A 5 19.23 -16.34 -12.11
CA ARG A 5 19.20 -17.81 -12.11
C ARG A 5 18.27 -18.36 -11.04
N ARG A 6 18.37 -17.89 -9.79
CA ARG A 6 17.52 -18.38 -8.68
C ARG A 6 16.05 -18.03 -8.89
N VAL A 7 15.75 -16.87 -9.46
CA VAL A 7 14.36 -16.51 -9.77
C VAL A 7 13.81 -17.37 -10.90
N ALA A 8 14.59 -17.56 -11.97
CA ALA A 8 14.20 -18.42 -13.09
C ALA A 8 13.96 -19.88 -12.63
N GLU A 9 14.85 -20.41 -11.79
CA GLU A 9 14.73 -21.74 -11.19
C GLU A 9 13.45 -21.88 -10.35
N ARG A 10 13.15 -20.90 -9.49
CA ARG A 10 11.90 -20.88 -8.70
C ARG A 10 10.64 -20.74 -9.56
N ALA A 11 10.72 -20.03 -10.67
CA ALA A 11 9.61 -19.81 -11.59
C ALA A 11 9.46 -20.93 -12.63
N GLY A 12 10.36 -21.91 -12.68
CA GLY A 12 10.34 -22.99 -13.67
C GLY A 12 10.60 -22.52 -15.11
N VAL A 13 11.28 -21.39 -15.29
CA VAL A 13 11.56 -20.78 -16.60
C VAL A 13 13.06 -20.72 -16.89
N SER A 14 13.42 -20.48 -18.14
CA SER A 14 14.83 -20.25 -18.51
C SER A 14 15.31 -18.87 -18.03
N PRO A 15 16.57 -18.70 -17.60
CA PRO A 15 17.11 -17.40 -17.18
C PRO A 15 17.03 -16.31 -18.27
N GLY A 16 17.04 -16.71 -19.55
CA GLY A 16 16.91 -15.79 -20.69
C GLY A 16 15.56 -15.08 -20.77
N LEU A 17 14.47 -15.73 -20.33
CA LEU A 17 13.13 -15.10 -20.28
C LEU A 17 13.06 -13.97 -19.25
N VAL A 18 13.79 -14.08 -18.15
CA VAL A 18 13.88 -13.00 -17.16
C VAL A 18 14.55 -11.77 -17.78
N HIS A 19 15.66 -11.95 -18.51
CA HIS A 19 16.31 -10.82 -19.19
C HIS A 19 15.41 -10.20 -20.27
N TYR A 20 14.65 -11.03 -21.01
CA TYR A 20 13.70 -10.57 -22.02
C TYR A 20 12.57 -9.71 -21.46
N HIS A 21 11.99 -10.09 -20.31
CA HIS A 21 10.81 -9.40 -19.76
C HIS A 21 11.15 -8.21 -18.85
N VAL A 22 12.24 -8.25 -18.10
CA VAL A 22 12.55 -7.25 -17.06
C VAL A 22 13.93 -6.60 -17.19
N GLY A 23 14.70 -6.95 -18.24
CA GLY A 23 15.95 -6.28 -18.63
C GLY A 23 17.14 -6.51 -17.69
N SER A 24 16.95 -6.53 -16.38
CA SER A 24 18.01 -6.73 -15.38
C SER A 24 17.48 -7.29 -14.07
N ILE A 25 18.37 -7.76 -13.20
CA ILE A 25 18.00 -8.22 -11.85
C ILE A 25 17.50 -7.08 -10.97
N GLU A 26 17.99 -5.86 -11.17
CA GLU A 26 17.49 -4.67 -10.47
C GLU A 26 16.11 -4.27 -11.00
N GLY A 27 15.90 -4.32 -12.32
CA GLY A 27 14.57 -4.16 -12.94
C GLY A 27 13.55 -5.15 -12.39
N LEU A 28 13.94 -6.42 -12.26
CA LEU A 28 13.12 -7.46 -11.64
C LEU A 28 12.78 -7.16 -10.18
N ARG A 29 13.75 -6.69 -9.38
CA ARG A 29 13.53 -6.36 -7.97
C ARG A 29 12.59 -5.18 -7.81
N ARG A 30 12.75 -4.13 -8.62
CA ARG A 30 11.86 -2.96 -8.60
C ARG A 30 10.43 -3.36 -8.95
N ALA A 31 10.26 -4.11 -10.04
CA ALA A 31 8.97 -4.63 -10.44
C ALA A 31 8.35 -5.51 -9.34
N ALA A 32 9.12 -6.43 -8.76
CA ALA A 32 8.63 -7.29 -7.68
C ALA A 32 8.28 -6.51 -6.39
N ALA A 33 9.06 -5.49 -6.05
CA ALA A 33 8.82 -4.63 -4.89
C ALA A 33 7.53 -3.82 -5.05
N CYS A 34 7.37 -3.13 -6.18
CA CYS A 34 6.18 -2.33 -6.46
C CYS A 34 4.93 -3.22 -6.61
N GLU A 35 5.03 -4.31 -7.37
CA GLU A 35 3.90 -5.22 -7.61
C GLU A 35 3.48 -5.97 -6.34
N GLY A 36 4.45 -6.35 -5.50
CA GLY A 36 4.17 -6.98 -4.22
C GLY A 36 3.52 -6.01 -3.23
N ALA A 37 4.00 -4.77 -3.15
CA ALA A 37 3.36 -3.71 -2.36
C ALA A 37 1.93 -3.42 -2.83
N ARG A 38 1.73 -3.31 -4.16
CA ARG A 38 0.41 -3.11 -4.76
C ARG A 38 -0.53 -4.28 -4.46
N SER A 39 -0.07 -5.52 -4.63
CA SER A 39 -0.86 -6.72 -4.40
C SER A 39 -1.30 -6.87 -2.95
N LEU A 40 -0.46 -6.44 -2.00
CA LEU A 40 -0.80 -6.44 -0.57
C LEU A 40 -1.98 -5.50 -0.27
N LEU A 41 -1.97 -4.31 -0.87
CA LEU A 41 -2.85 -3.22 -0.47
C LEU A 41 -4.10 -3.10 -1.35
N GLU A 42 -3.99 -3.25 -2.67
CA GLU A 42 -5.03 -2.84 -3.61
C GLU A 42 -6.35 -3.62 -3.47
N GLY A 43 -6.28 -4.95 -3.32
CA GLY A 43 -7.48 -5.78 -3.16
C GLY A 43 -8.26 -5.41 -1.90
N PRO A 44 -7.64 -5.55 -0.71
CA PRO A 44 -8.24 -5.15 0.56
C PRO A 44 -8.69 -3.69 0.61
N PHE A 45 -7.93 -2.77 0.00
CA PHE A 45 -8.30 -1.36 -0.07
C PHE A 45 -9.53 -1.11 -0.94
N ARG A 46 -9.64 -1.77 -2.10
CA ARG A 46 -10.83 -1.72 -2.95
C ARG A 46 -12.06 -2.22 -2.19
N GLU A 47 -11.96 -3.36 -1.52
CA GLU A 47 -13.04 -3.92 -0.69
C GLU A 47 -13.48 -2.93 0.40
N ALA A 48 -12.54 -2.20 1.01
CA ALA A 48 -12.86 -1.18 2.00
C ALA A 48 -13.63 0.01 1.41
N LEU A 49 -13.28 0.47 0.21
CA LEU A 49 -13.96 1.59 -0.44
C LEU A 49 -15.38 1.22 -0.93
N GLU A 50 -15.57 -0.04 -1.33
CA GLU A 50 -16.85 -0.59 -1.76
C GLU A 50 -17.80 -0.90 -0.58
N ALA A 51 -17.29 -0.91 0.65
CA ALA A 51 -18.10 -1.14 1.83
C ALA A 51 -19.20 -0.06 1.97
N PRO A 52 -20.44 -0.44 2.35
CA PRO A 52 -21.51 0.51 2.60
C PRO A 52 -21.12 1.57 3.64
N ASN A 53 -20.43 1.13 4.69
CA ASN A 53 -19.84 1.96 5.72
C ASN A 53 -18.31 1.99 5.53
N LEU A 54 -17.77 3.16 5.19
CA LEU A 54 -16.33 3.34 4.93
C LEU A 54 -15.48 3.07 6.17
N ARG A 55 -15.95 3.45 7.36
CA ARG A 55 -15.26 3.20 8.63
C ARG A 55 -15.09 1.71 8.88
N GLU A 56 -16.16 0.94 8.72
CA GLU A 56 -16.13 -0.52 8.88
C GLU A 56 -15.25 -1.18 7.82
N GLY A 57 -15.32 -0.70 6.57
CA GLY A 57 -14.45 -1.16 5.48
C GLY A 57 -12.97 -0.94 5.79
N LEU A 58 -12.59 0.27 6.22
CA LEU A 58 -11.21 0.60 6.59
C LEU A 58 -10.73 -0.19 7.82
N LEU A 59 -11.60 -0.41 8.82
CA LEU A 59 -11.28 -1.26 9.95
C LEU A 59 -11.01 -2.70 9.50
N ALA A 60 -11.86 -3.27 8.66
CA ALA A 60 -11.67 -4.62 8.11
C ALA A 60 -10.38 -4.72 7.28
N PHE A 61 -10.07 -3.69 6.49
CA PHE A 61 -8.81 -3.57 5.76
C PHE A 61 -7.61 -3.61 6.70
N LEU A 62 -7.59 -2.80 7.75
CA LEU A 62 -6.49 -2.77 8.71
C LEU A 62 -6.38 -4.07 9.51
N LEU A 63 -7.50 -4.71 9.87
CA LEU A 63 -7.50 -6.01 10.54
C LEU A 63 -6.96 -7.13 9.63
N ARG A 64 -7.15 -7.04 8.30
CA ARG A 64 -6.49 -7.96 7.36
C ARG A 64 -4.99 -7.70 7.25
N LEU A 65 -4.56 -6.47 7.56
CA LEU A 65 -3.17 -6.07 7.70
C LEU A 65 -2.65 -6.23 9.14
N ASP A 66 -3.46 -6.76 10.07
CA ASP A 66 -3.06 -7.21 11.43
C ASP A 66 -2.23 -8.49 11.35
N LEU A 67 -1.26 -8.46 10.43
CA LEU A 67 -0.34 -9.50 10.14
C LEU A 67 0.84 -9.34 11.10
N LYS A 68 1.52 -10.45 11.39
CA LYS A 68 2.75 -10.41 12.19
C LYS A 68 3.76 -9.43 11.54
N PRO A 69 4.62 -8.76 12.33
CA PRO A 69 5.63 -7.83 11.79
C PRO A 69 6.53 -8.42 10.70
N ASP A 70 6.74 -9.74 10.72
CA ASP A 70 7.53 -10.49 9.75
C ASP A 70 6.72 -10.95 8.52
N TYR A 71 5.48 -10.47 8.36
CA TYR A 71 4.67 -10.81 7.20
C TYR A 71 5.36 -10.30 5.92
N PRO A 72 5.62 -11.19 4.94
CA PRO A 72 6.46 -10.86 3.78
C PRO A 72 6.03 -9.60 3.02
N GLY A 73 4.72 -9.34 2.91
CA GLY A 73 4.22 -8.16 2.22
C GLY A 73 4.56 -6.84 2.93
N VAL A 74 4.48 -6.80 4.27
CA VAL A 74 4.76 -5.58 5.06
C VAL A 74 6.26 -5.29 5.04
N VAL A 75 7.09 -6.33 5.19
CA VAL A 75 8.54 -6.22 5.05
C VAL A 75 8.91 -5.69 3.66
N LEU A 76 8.29 -6.23 2.60
CA LEU A 76 8.55 -5.80 1.24
C LEU A 76 8.16 -4.34 1.00
N LEU A 77 7.01 -3.88 1.52
CA LEU A 77 6.60 -2.48 1.43
C LEU A 77 7.61 -1.56 2.12
N ASN A 78 8.05 -1.90 3.33
CA ASN A 78 9.04 -1.12 4.08
C ASN A 78 10.39 -1.06 3.35
N GLU A 79 10.88 -2.19 2.85
CA GLU A 79 12.12 -2.25 2.05
C GLU A 79 12.00 -1.45 0.74
N ALA A 80 10.85 -1.50 0.07
CA ALA A 80 10.60 -0.75 -1.16
C ALA A 80 10.62 0.78 -0.92
N LEU A 81 10.00 1.25 0.17
CA LEU A 81 10.02 2.66 0.56
C LEU A 81 11.44 3.15 0.87
N VAL A 82 12.25 2.34 1.57
CA VAL A 82 13.66 2.66 1.82
C VAL A 82 14.45 2.66 0.50
N ALA A 83 14.28 1.67 -0.36
CA ALA A 83 14.99 1.59 -1.64
C ALA A 83 14.69 2.80 -2.55
N ALA A 84 13.44 3.27 -2.57
CA ALA A 84 13.01 4.44 -3.34
C ALA A 84 13.72 5.76 -2.96
N THR A 85 14.39 5.82 -1.80
CA THR A 85 15.23 6.97 -1.43
C THR A 85 16.47 7.09 -2.32
N HIS A 86 16.94 5.99 -2.91
CA HIS A 86 18.11 5.95 -3.78
C HIS A 86 17.77 5.55 -5.23
N ASP A 87 16.55 5.10 -5.51
CA ASP A 87 16.06 4.69 -6.83
C ASP A 87 14.91 5.59 -7.32
N ALA A 88 15.18 6.42 -8.32
CA ALA A 88 14.21 7.39 -8.82
C ALA A 88 13.04 6.76 -9.59
N GLU A 89 13.26 5.61 -10.24
CA GLU A 89 12.21 4.91 -11.00
C GLU A 89 11.24 4.24 -10.05
N LEU A 90 11.76 3.50 -9.04
CA LEU A 90 10.94 2.91 -7.99
C LEU A 90 10.15 3.99 -7.21
N ARG A 91 10.77 5.14 -6.96
CA ARG A 91 10.09 6.28 -6.33
C ARG A 91 8.90 6.77 -7.16
N SER A 92 9.07 6.87 -8.47
CA SER A 92 8.00 7.28 -9.40
C SER A 92 6.85 6.28 -9.39
N ASP A 93 7.16 4.98 -9.39
CA ASP A 93 6.15 3.92 -9.39
C ASP A 93 5.36 3.90 -8.07
N LEU A 94 6.05 3.97 -6.92
CA LEU A 94 5.40 4.05 -5.62
C LEU A 94 4.57 5.33 -5.47
N ALA A 95 5.07 6.48 -5.93
CA ALA A 95 4.33 7.74 -5.92
C ALA A 95 3.02 7.65 -6.71
N THR A 96 3.05 6.95 -7.85
CA THR A 96 1.87 6.68 -8.69
C THR A 96 0.88 5.74 -8.01
N MET A 97 1.37 4.70 -7.33
CA MET A 97 0.53 3.82 -6.52
C MET A 97 -0.20 4.60 -5.40
N PHE A 98 0.54 5.39 -4.61
CA PHE A 98 -0.04 6.18 -3.53
C PHE A 98 -0.94 7.33 -4.01
N SER A 99 -0.64 7.95 -5.16
CA SER A 99 -1.56 8.94 -5.74
C SER A 99 -2.87 8.29 -6.17
N THR A 100 -2.82 7.08 -6.73
CA THR A 100 -4.01 6.31 -7.11
C THR A 100 -4.88 5.96 -5.90
N PHE A 101 -4.28 5.54 -4.78
CA PHE A 101 -5.04 5.27 -3.55
C PHE A 101 -5.68 6.54 -2.98
N ARG A 102 -4.95 7.65 -2.95
CA ARG A 102 -5.49 8.94 -2.51
C ARG A 102 -6.64 9.41 -3.40
N ALA A 103 -6.51 9.29 -4.72
CA ALA A 103 -7.57 9.68 -5.66
C ALA A 103 -8.86 8.86 -5.45
N ARG A 104 -8.75 7.53 -5.38
CA ARG A 104 -9.91 6.64 -5.15
C ARG A 104 -10.59 6.91 -3.80
N LEU A 105 -9.81 7.18 -2.75
CA LEU A 105 -10.38 7.54 -1.45
C LEU A 105 -11.04 8.93 -1.49
N ALA A 106 -10.40 9.92 -2.11
CA ALA A 106 -10.96 11.27 -2.28
C ALA A 106 -12.30 11.22 -3.03
N GLU A 107 -12.39 10.44 -4.12
CA GLU A 107 -13.64 10.21 -4.85
C GLU A 107 -14.73 9.62 -3.94
N ARG A 108 -14.38 8.61 -3.13
CA ARG A 108 -15.32 7.97 -2.19
C ARG A 108 -15.81 8.93 -1.10
N LEU A 109 -14.94 9.83 -0.64
CA LEU A 109 -15.27 10.86 0.35
C LEU A 109 -16.10 11.98 -0.26
N ALA A 110 -15.77 12.43 -1.47
CA ALA A 110 -16.50 13.48 -2.20
C ALA A 110 -17.92 13.06 -2.60
N ALA A 111 -18.17 11.75 -2.74
CA ALA A 111 -19.51 11.21 -2.98
C ALA A 111 -20.46 11.32 -1.78
N GLN A 112 -19.97 11.69 -0.58
CA GLN A 112 -20.80 11.88 0.60
C GLN A 112 -21.60 13.18 0.51
N LYS A 113 -22.81 13.18 1.07
CA LYS A 113 -23.67 14.37 1.07
C LYS A 113 -23.02 15.49 1.88
N GLY A 114 -22.82 16.65 1.26
CA GLY A 114 -22.22 17.83 1.90
C GLY A 114 -20.70 17.91 1.80
N ALA A 115 -20.03 16.95 1.14
CA ALA A 115 -18.58 17.00 0.97
C ALA A 115 -18.14 17.99 -0.11
N HIS A 116 -17.03 18.69 0.15
CA HIS A 116 -16.31 19.50 -0.83
C HIS A 116 -15.10 18.72 -1.39
N ALA A 117 -14.86 18.84 -2.70
CA ALA A 117 -13.81 18.05 -3.37
C ALA A 117 -12.40 18.32 -2.79
N GLU A 118 -12.02 19.58 -2.59
CA GLU A 118 -10.70 19.93 -2.03
C GLU A 118 -10.51 19.39 -0.60
N GLU A 119 -11.58 19.40 0.21
CA GLU A 119 -11.55 18.87 1.57
C GLU A 119 -11.44 17.33 1.56
N ALA A 120 -12.15 16.67 0.65
CA ALA A 120 -12.07 15.23 0.44
C ALA A 120 -10.66 14.79 0.03
N GLU A 121 -9.98 15.55 -0.83
CA GLU A 121 -8.58 15.31 -1.20
C GLU A 121 -7.63 15.46 0.00
N ALA A 122 -7.79 16.52 0.79
CA ALA A 122 -6.98 16.75 1.99
C ALA A 122 -7.19 15.64 3.04
N ARG A 123 -8.44 15.20 3.25
CA ARG A 123 -8.79 14.08 4.14
C ARG A 123 -8.21 12.76 3.64
N ALA A 124 -8.30 12.49 2.33
CA ALA A 124 -7.71 11.29 1.74
C ALA A 124 -6.18 11.25 1.93
N LEU A 125 -5.49 12.39 1.81
CA LEU A 125 -4.06 12.48 2.10
C LEU A 125 -3.75 12.09 3.54
N VAL A 126 -4.48 12.65 4.52
CA VAL A 126 -4.28 12.35 5.94
C VAL A 126 -4.53 10.87 6.22
N LEU A 127 -5.61 10.31 5.70
CA LEU A 127 -5.99 8.91 5.91
C LEU A 127 -4.95 7.94 5.35
N VAL A 128 -4.50 8.14 4.10
CA VAL A 128 -3.48 7.27 3.50
C VAL A 128 -2.15 7.37 4.26
N ALA A 129 -1.71 8.59 4.60
CA ALA A 129 -0.48 8.79 5.36
C ALA A 129 -0.55 8.17 6.77
N ALA A 130 -1.72 8.22 7.43
CA ALA A 130 -1.93 7.61 8.74
C ALA A 130 -1.85 6.08 8.68
N VAL A 131 -2.40 5.45 7.64
CA VAL A 131 -2.28 4.01 7.41
C VAL A 131 -0.83 3.62 7.18
N ASP A 132 -0.09 4.33 6.33
CA ASP A 132 1.32 4.04 6.05
C ASP A 132 2.18 4.16 7.32
N GLY A 133 2.00 5.25 8.07
CA GLY A 133 2.68 5.47 9.33
C GLY A 133 2.34 4.41 10.38
N PHE A 134 1.09 3.95 10.42
CA PHE A 134 0.66 2.87 11.30
C PHE A 134 1.30 1.54 10.94
N LEU A 135 1.34 1.15 9.66
CA LEU A 135 1.98 -0.09 9.23
C LEU A 135 3.48 -0.10 9.57
N LEU A 136 4.15 1.03 9.40
CA LEU A 136 5.55 1.20 9.78
C LEU A 136 5.76 1.07 11.29
N GLN A 137 4.98 1.80 12.10
CA GLN A 137 5.12 1.78 13.56
C GLN A 137 4.74 0.44 14.16
N ARG A 138 3.70 -0.21 13.62
CA ARG A 138 3.24 -1.51 14.08
C ARG A 138 4.23 -2.64 13.78
N ALA A 139 5.03 -2.51 12.72
CA ALA A 139 6.16 -3.41 12.49
C ALA A 139 7.22 -3.32 13.60
N LEU A 140 7.27 -2.20 14.35
CA LEU A 140 8.16 -1.98 15.49
C LEU A 140 7.47 -2.32 16.84
N ASP A 141 6.18 -2.01 16.97
CA ASP A 141 5.36 -2.30 18.15
C ASP A 141 4.06 -3.04 17.74
N PRO A 142 4.03 -4.37 17.86
CA PRO A 142 2.87 -5.19 17.48
C PRO A 142 1.62 -4.93 18.33
N ASN A 143 1.74 -4.22 19.46
CA ASN A 143 0.61 -3.91 20.33
C ASN A 143 -0.24 -2.75 19.82
N LEU A 144 0.24 -2.01 18.81
CA LEU A 144 -0.56 -0.98 18.15
C LEU A 144 -1.74 -1.64 17.40
N GLY A 145 -2.96 -1.27 17.82
CA GLY A 145 -4.19 -1.87 17.32
C GLY A 145 -4.87 -1.06 16.22
N ALA A 146 -5.39 -1.74 15.20
CA ALA A 146 -6.17 -1.14 14.11
C ALA A 146 -7.35 -0.31 14.62
N GLU A 147 -8.03 -0.78 15.67
CA GLU A 147 -9.13 -0.08 16.34
C GLU A 147 -8.73 1.28 16.91
N GLN A 148 -7.51 1.41 17.44
CA GLN A 148 -7.00 2.68 17.95
C GLN A 148 -6.76 3.67 16.82
N LEU A 149 -6.19 3.21 15.69
CA LEU A 149 -6.02 4.05 14.51
C LEU A 149 -7.37 4.52 13.96
N ILE A 150 -8.34 3.60 13.78
CA ILE A 150 -9.66 3.92 13.25
C ILE A 150 -10.37 4.99 14.08
N ARG A 151 -10.36 4.86 15.41
CA ARG A 151 -10.90 5.90 16.30
C ARG A 151 -10.21 7.25 16.11
N GLY A 152 -8.89 7.26 15.90
CA GLY A 152 -8.12 8.49 15.70
C GLY A 152 -8.42 9.18 14.38
N ILE A 153 -8.74 8.42 13.31
CA ILE A 153 -8.98 8.97 11.97
C ILE A 153 -10.46 9.16 11.63
N GLU A 154 -11.38 8.72 12.49
CA GLU A 154 -12.83 8.84 12.33
C GLU A 154 -13.31 10.26 11.97
N PRO A 155 -12.76 11.35 12.55
CA PRO A 155 -13.15 12.71 12.17
C PRO A 155 -12.87 13.09 10.71
N PHE A 156 -12.01 12.33 10.01
CA PHE A 156 -11.68 12.57 8.59
C PHE A 156 -12.53 11.73 7.64
N LEU A 157 -13.37 10.82 8.17
CA LEU A 157 -14.24 9.95 7.36
C LEU A 157 -15.57 10.62 7.01
N GLU A 158 -16.05 11.51 7.85
CA GLU A 158 -17.32 12.24 7.69
C GLU A 158 -17.09 13.62 7.06
N PRO A 159 -18.12 14.24 6.44
CA PRO A 159 -18.08 15.64 6.02
C PRO A 159 -18.00 16.56 7.26
N GLN A 160 -17.23 17.65 7.17
CA GLN A 160 -17.18 18.68 8.21
C GLN A 160 -18.36 19.66 8.14
#